data_AF-A0A9Q1BRY9-F1
#
_entry.id   AF-A0A9Q1BRY9-F1
#
_cell.length_a   1.000
_cell.length_b   1.000
_cell.length_c   1.000
_cell.angle_alpha   90.00
_cell.angle_beta   90.00
_cell.angle_gamma   90.00
#
_symmetry.space_group_name_H-M   'P 1'
#
loop_
_entity.id
_entity.type
_entity.pdbx_description
1 polymer ?
#
loop_
_entity_poly.entity_id
_entity_poly.type
_entity_poly.pdbx_seq_one_letter_code
_entity_poly.pdbx_strand_id
1 'polypeptide(L)'
;MLEIPSTGVILAVPSNALSQHMEKCEIHMRIIPRKMLNEQVASFSLNSATVVELLPAGLSFQRPVRLSLPHCLVLQQTRERKARI
;
A
#
# COMPACT_ATOMS: atom_id res chain seq x y z
N MET A 1 3.14 -3.35 -13.37
CA MET A 1 2.29 -2.53 -12.47
C MET A 1 1.11 -3.39 -12.07
N LEU A 2 0.77 -3.46 -10.79
CA LEU A 2 -0.38 -4.18 -10.28
C LEU A 2 -1.38 -3.15 -9.73
N GLU A 3 -2.65 -3.29 -10.07
CA GLU A 3 -3.71 -2.38 -9.67
C GLU A 3 -4.93 -3.20 -9.22
N ILE A 4 -5.58 -2.76 -8.14
CA ILE A 4 -6.91 -3.26 -7.79
C ILE A 4 -7.94 -2.29 -8.39
N PRO A 5 -8.71 -2.70 -9.41
CA PRO A 5 -9.59 -1.81 -10.15
C PRO A 5 -10.55 -1.03 -9.25
N SER A 6 -10.78 0.25 -9.58
CA SER A 6 -11.74 1.14 -8.89
C SER A 6 -11.44 1.43 -7.41
N THR A 7 -10.23 1.13 -6.93
CA THR A 7 -9.84 1.39 -5.53
C THR A 7 -8.75 2.45 -5.36
N GLY A 8 -8.04 2.81 -6.43
CA GLY A 8 -6.86 3.69 -6.35
C GLY A 8 -5.64 3.04 -5.67
N VAL A 9 -5.71 1.74 -5.34
CA VAL A 9 -4.59 0.96 -4.81
C VAL A 9 -3.72 0.46 -5.96
N ILE A 10 -2.45 0.91 -5.99
CA ILE A 10 -1.52 0.62 -7.07
C ILE A 10 -0.15 0.22 -6.50
N LEU A 11 0.42 -0.87 -7.00
CA LEU A 11 1.81 -1.26 -6.79
C LEU A 11 2.61 -1.14 -8.09
N ALA A 12 3.51 -0.18 -8.14
CA ALA A 12 4.47 -0.02 -9.23
C ALA A 12 5.81 -0.66 -8.85
N VAL A 13 6.14 -1.76 -9.54
CA VAL A 13 7.42 -2.46 -9.44
C VAL A 13 8.21 -2.17 -10.71
N PRO A 14 9.32 -1.41 -10.62
CA PRO A 14 10.20 -1.18 -11.77
C PRO A 14 10.78 -2.47 -12.33
N SER A 15 10.97 -2.52 -13.66
CA SER A 15 11.77 -3.55 -14.32
C SER A 15 13.20 -3.46 -13.80
N ASN A 16 13.69 -4.48 -13.07
CA ASN A 16 14.93 -4.57 -12.27
C ASN A 16 14.83 -4.30 -10.75
N ALA A 17 13.63 -4.16 -10.20
CA ALA A 17 13.48 -4.11 -8.75
C ALA A 17 13.63 -5.50 -8.09
N LEU A 18 13.42 -6.58 -8.85
CA LEU A 18 13.65 -7.95 -8.40
C LEU A 18 15.04 -8.42 -8.84
N SER A 19 15.67 -9.27 -8.03
CA SER A 19 16.90 -9.94 -8.42
C SER A 19 16.64 -10.89 -9.61
N GLN A 20 17.67 -11.17 -10.42
CA GLN A 20 17.55 -12.07 -11.57
C GLN A 20 17.00 -13.45 -11.20
N HIS A 21 17.34 -13.96 -10.01
CA HIS A 21 16.81 -15.23 -9.49
C HIS A 21 15.32 -15.17 -9.13
N MET A 22 14.75 -13.97 -8.96
CA MET A 22 13.37 -13.73 -8.56
C MET A 22 12.55 -13.01 -9.64
N GLU A 23 13.07 -12.88 -10.87
CA GLU A 23 12.39 -12.20 -11.97
C GLU A 23 11.03 -12.86 -12.34
N LYS A 24 10.87 -14.14 -12.00
CA LYS A 24 9.62 -14.91 -12.16
C LYS A 24 8.72 -14.91 -10.91
N CYS A 25 9.01 -14.10 -9.90
CA CYS A 25 8.20 -14.06 -8.67
C CYS A 25 6.84 -13.43 -8.95
N GLU A 26 5.77 -14.19 -8.67
CA GLU A 26 4.40 -13.67 -8.74
C GLU A 26 4.06 -12.89 -7.47
N ILE A 27 3.89 -11.58 -7.63
CA ILE A 27 3.45 -10.70 -6.57
C ILE A 27 1.93 -10.67 -6.57
N HIS A 28 1.32 -10.91 -5.42
CA HIS A 28 -0.12 -10.79 -5.23
C HIS A 28 -0.44 -9.63 -4.28
N MET A 29 -1.58 -8.97 -4.53
CA MET A 29 -2.04 -7.82 -3.76
C MET A 29 -3.54 -7.94 -3.53
N ARG A 30 -3.98 -7.76 -2.27
CA ARG A 30 -5.41 -7.69 -1.93
C ARG A 30 -5.68 -6.65 -0.85
N ILE A 31 -6.88 -6.06 -0.87
CA ILE A 31 -7.37 -5.21 0.22
C ILE A 31 -7.93 -6.12 1.32
N ILE A 32 -7.52 -5.88 2.57
CA ILE A 32 -8.07 -6.59 3.71
C ILE A 32 -9.37 -5.90 4.15
N PRO A 33 -10.53 -6.57 4.14
CA PRO A 33 -11.76 -6.00 4.63
C PRO A 33 -11.65 -5.61 6.10
N ARG A 34 -12.22 -4.46 6.48
CA ARG A 34 -12.13 -3.94 7.86
C ARG A 34 -12.58 -4.94 8.93
N LYS A 35 -13.60 -5.76 8.64
CA LYS A 35 -14.10 -6.81 9.54
C LYS A 35 -13.08 -7.92 9.86
N MET A 36 -12.00 -8.00 9.09
CA MET A 36 -10.92 -8.98 9.28
C MET A 36 -9.69 -8.37 9.95
N LEU A 37 -9.69 -7.06 10.23
CA LEU A 37 -8.60 -6.38 10.92
C LEU A 37 -8.74 -6.58 12.43
N ASN A 38 -7.63 -6.82 13.12
CA ASN A 38 -7.60 -6.77 14.58
C ASN A 38 -7.82 -5.33 15.08
N GLU A 39 -8.16 -5.14 16.35
CA GLU A 39 -8.54 -3.83 16.88
C GLU A 39 -7.46 -2.75 16.74
N GLN A 40 -6.17 -3.13 16.82
CA GLN A 40 -5.05 -2.20 16.66
C GLN A 40 -4.88 -1.71 15.22
N VAL A 41 -5.00 -2.60 14.22
CA VAL A 41 -4.94 -2.21 12.82
C VAL A 41 -6.23 -1.51 12.40
N ALA A 42 -7.36 -1.89 12.99
CA ALA A 42 -8.64 -1.22 12.81
C ALA A 42 -8.61 0.23 13.32
N SER A 43 -7.96 0.52 14.45
CA SER A 43 -7.84 1.88 15.01
C SER A 43 -6.92 2.79 14.18
N PHE A 44 -5.86 2.25 13.57
CA PHE A 44 -5.02 3.00 12.63
C PHE A 44 -5.70 3.22 11.27
N SER A 45 -6.36 2.19 10.72
CA SER A 45 -7.07 2.28 9.43
C SER A 45 -8.34 3.13 9.48
N LEU A 46 -8.95 3.28 10.66
CA LEU A 46 -9.99 4.27 10.94
C LEU A 46 -9.57 5.70 10.61
N ASN A 47 -8.25 5.96 10.60
CA ASN A 47 -7.72 7.31 10.65
C ASN A 47 -7.10 7.82 9.35
N SER A 48 -6.95 7.03 8.28
CA SER A 48 -6.47 7.65 7.03
C SER A 48 -6.45 6.77 5.79
N ALA A 49 -6.18 5.47 5.86
CA ALA A 49 -5.80 4.70 4.67
C ALA A 49 -6.33 3.26 4.62
N THR A 50 -6.45 2.72 3.40
CA THR A 50 -6.77 1.32 3.12
C THR A 50 -5.65 0.38 3.56
N VAL A 51 -6.02 -0.76 4.16
CA VAL A 51 -5.06 -1.84 4.50
C VAL A 51 -4.97 -2.83 3.35
N VAL A 52 -3.75 -3.09 2.90
CA VAL A 52 -3.46 -4.03 1.83
C VAL A 52 -2.50 -5.11 2.31
N GLU A 53 -2.70 -6.34 1.83
CA GLU A 53 -1.75 -7.43 1.97
C GLU A 53 -0.98 -7.61 0.66
N LEU A 54 0.33 -7.81 0.79
CA LEU A 54 1.23 -8.11 -0.31
C LEU A 54 1.87 -9.48 -0.07
N LEU A 55 1.85 -10.33 -1.09
CA LEU A 55 2.48 -11.65 -1.05
C LEU A 55 3.49 -11.79 -2.21
N PRO A 56 4.58 -12.55 -2.02
CA PRO A 56 4.95 -13.23 -0.77
C PRO A 56 5.45 -12.27 0.31
N ALA A 57 5.18 -12.60 1.57
CA ALA A 57 5.71 -11.85 2.71
C ALA A 57 7.24 -11.95 2.77
N GLY A 58 7.91 -10.88 3.17
CA GLY A 58 9.37 -10.83 3.26
C GLY A 58 10.10 -10.72 1.92
N LEU A 59 9.37 -10.48 0.81
CA LEU A 59 9.97 -10.17 -0.48
C LEU A 59 10.84 -8.91 -0.38
N SER A 60 12.10 -9.03 -0.80
CA SER A 60 13.05 -7.92 -0.84
C SER A 60 13.28 -7.44 -2.26
N PHE A 61 13.30 -6.12 -2.43
CA PHE A 61 13.56 -5.47 -3.72
C PHE A 61 14.93 -4.81 -3.71
N GLN A 62 15.67 -4.96 -4.81
CA GLN A 62 16.97 -4.32 -5.02
C GLN A 62 16.84 -2.81 -5.30
N ARG A 63 15.63 -2.35 -5.65
CA ARG A 63 15.32 -0.95 -5.90
C ARG A 63 14.00 -0.55 -5.24
N PRO A 64 13.80 0.74 -4.95
CA PRO A 64 12.52 1.21 -4.41
C PRO A 64 11.35 0.84 -5.31
N VAL A 65 10.29 0.33 -4.69
CA VAL A 65 8.97 0.14 -5.30
C VAL A 65 8.01 1.19 -4.76
N ARG A 66 6.93 1.47 -5.48
CA ARG A 66 5.93 2.46 -5.06
C ARG A 66 4.60 1.77 -4.81
N LEU A 67 4.14 1.83 -3.56
CA LEU A 67 2.78 1.51 -3.17
C LEU A 67 1.99 2.82 -3.00
N SER A 68 0.92 2.97 -3.77
CA SER A 68 -0.01 4.09 -3.68
C SER A 68 -1.30 3.60 -3.05
N LEU A 69 -1.72 4.27 -1.98
CA LEU A 69 -2.95 3.98 -1.24
C LEU A 69 -3.84 5.23 -1.22
N PRO A 70 -5.14 5.10 -1.49
CA PRO A 70 -6.06 6.21 -1.29
C PRO A 70 -6.14 6.56 0.21
N HIS A 71 -6.33 7.84 0.50
CA HIS A 71 -6.58 8.31 1.86
C HIS A 71 -7.68 9.37 1.88
N CYS A 72 -8.31 9.55 3.04
CA CYS A 72 -9.32 10.58 3.26
C CYS A 72 -8.78 11.85 3.95
N LEU A 73 -7.48 11.89 4.29
CA LEU A 73 -6.87 13.05 4.94
C LEU A 73 -6.93 14.30 4.05
N VAL A 74 -7.42 15.39 4.62
CA VAL A 74 -7.41 16.72 3.99
C VAL A 74 -6.24 17.53 4.56
N LEU A 75 -5.32 17.94 3.69
CA LEU A 75 -4.21 18.81 4.07
C LEU A 75 -4.72 20.22 4.29
N GLN A 76 -4.47 20.79 5.48
CA GLN A 76 -4.77 22.19 5.73
C GLN A 76 -3.72 23.06 5.06
N GLN A 77 -4.14 24.08 4.28
CA GLN A 77 -3.25 25.10 3.73
C GLN A 77 -2.87 26.15 4.80
N THR A 78 -2.38 25.70 5.95
CA THR A 78 -1.71 26.58 6.92
C THR A 78 -0.20 26.53 6.67
N ARG A 79 0.56 27.54 7.11
CA ARG A 79 2.04 27.54 6.97
C ARG A 79 2.70 26.31 7.63
N GLU A 80 1.96 25.60 8.48
CA GLU A 80 2.33 24.34 9.09
C GLU A 80 1.61 23.18 8.38
N ARG A 81 2.35 22.16 7.92
CA ARG A 81 1.75 20.97 7.31
C ARG A 81 1.02 20.13 8.39
N LYS A 82 -0.24 20.45 8.67
CA LYS A 82 -1.12 19.70 9.57
C LYS A 82 -2.21 18.97 8.78
N ALA A 83 -2.47 17.71 9.12
CA ALA A 83 -3.53 16.88 8.54
C ALA A 83 -4.63 16.65 9.58
N ARG A 84 -5.89 16.59 9.13
CA ARG A 84 -7.04 16.21 9.94
C ARG A 84 -7.81 15.10 9.24
N ILE A 85 -8.50 14.31 10.07
CA ILE A 85 -9.41 13.23 9.68
C ILE A 85 -10.82 13.79 9.73
#